data_AF-A0A9X0I2B4-F1
#
_entry.id   AF-A0A9X0I2B4-F1
#
_cell.length_a   1.000
_cell.length_b   1.000
_cell.length_c   1.000
_cell.angle_alpha   90.00
_cell.angle_beta   90.00
_cell.angle_gamma   90.00
#
_symmetry.space_group_name_H-M   'P 1'
#
loop_
_entity.id
_entity.type
_entity.pdbx_description
1 polymer ?
#
loop_
_entity_poly.entity_id
_entity_poly.type
_entity_poly.pdbx_seq_one_letter_code
_entity_poly.pdbx_strand_id
1 'polypeptide(L)'
;MAVRPVGDESGEPTSRRIVPNVIASAPWVATLVGVAVLALLLVVAMLSFREPEQPAAWSPGPPLVLPQQESTPTTTPTRGSGPTATPTTVPTRSAPTRSATSGPSVPPSPNASSARAADEPSASAAPTAKPSTFLDLGGVEATYQVMTSDPGSFQAELVISNDTAGAVGWVVDLRFTSEVTGVRASSGPGVSVGIKGAGWYVLSGTGQLAAEAQQTVRLRVSRTGGGEYPAQCTVNGSACALS
;
A
#
# COMPACT_ATOMS: atom_id res chain seq x y z
N MET A 1 -61.35 50.91 -27.59
CA MET A 1 -60.53 52.12 -27.57
C MET A 1 -59.08 51.71 -27.48
N ALA A 2 -58.29 52.10 -28.47
CA ALA A 2 -56.88 51.81 -28.62
C ALA A 2 -56.06 52.97 -28.06
N VAL A 3 -55.02 52.68 -27.29
CA VAL A 3 -53.82 53.53 -27.21
C VAL A 3 -52.59 52.64 -26.96
N ARG A 4 -51.78 52.47 -28.00
CA ARG A 4 -50.31 52.49 -27.89
C ARG A 4 -49.87 53.78 -28.60
N PRO A 5 -48.83 54.47 -28.12
CA PRO A 5 -47.51 54.30 -28.75
C PRO A 5 -46.33 54.37 -27.73
N VAL A 6 -45.21 53.66 -27.99
CA VAL A 6 -43.88 54.18 -28.43
C VAL A 6 -43.23 55.07 -27.37
N GLY A 7 -42.00 54.86 -26.90
CA GLY A 7 -40.92 53.93 -27.20
C GLY A 7 -39.72 54.35 -26.34
N ASP A 8 -38.69 53.51 -26.26
CA ASP A 8 -37.30 53.97 -26.23
C ASP A 8 -36.40 52.79 -26.63
N GLU A 9 -35.75 52.98 -27.76
CA GLU A 9 -34.63 52.19 -28.22
C GLU A 9 -33.35 52.60 -27.48
N SER A 10 -32.36 51.70 -27.56
CA SER A 10 -30.92 52.01 -27.52
C SER A 10 -30.28 52.14 -26.14
N GLY A 11 -29.48 51.14 -25.77
CA GLY A 11 -28.50 51.33 -24.71
C GLY A 11 -27.93 50.07 -24.11
N GLU A 12 -27.08 49.38 -24.87
CA GLU A 12 -25.89 48.70 -24.36
C GLU A 12 -26.07 47.30 -23.69
N PRO A 13 -25.48 46.24 -24.28
CA PRO A 13 -25.31 44.96 -23.61
C PRO A 13 -24.20 45.08 -22.57
N THR A 14 -24.50 45.70 -21.43
CA THR A 14 -23.60 45.67 -20.28
C THR A 14 -23.65 44.28 -19.67
N SER A 15 -22.70 43.48 -20.14
CA SER A 15 -21.92 42.59 -19.29
C SER A 15 -22.79 41.76 -18.35
N ARG A 16 -23.44 40.76 -18.95
CA ARG A 16 -23.78 39.53 -18.25
C ARG A 16 -22.49 39.05 -17.60
N ARG A 17 -22.23 39.46 -16.36
CA ARG A 17 -21.27 38.81 -15.46
C ARG A 17 -21.84 37.42 -15.21
N ILE A 18 -21.66 36.56 -16.21
CA ILE A 18 -21.44 35.15 -16.00
C ILE A 18 -20.12 35.13 -15.23
N VAL A 19 -20.21 35.24 -13.91
CA VAL A 19 -19.17 34.69 -13.07
C VAL A 19 -19.46 33.19 -13.09
N PRO A 20 -18.68 32.36 -13.79
CA PRO A 20 -18.84 30.93 -13.67
C PRO A 20 -18.41 30.56 -12.25
N ASN A 21 -19.37 30.55 -11.34
CA ASN A 21 -19.23 29.94 -10.03
C ASN A 21 -19.31 28.43 -10.23
N VAL A 22 -18.28 27.86 -10.86
CA VAL A 22 -18.07 26.42 -10.99
C VAL A 22 -16.58 26.14 -10.81
N ILE A 23 -16.02 26.57 -9.68
CA ILE A 23 -14.94 25.82 -9.05
C ILE A 23 -15.64 24.76 -8.17
N ALA A 24 -16.41 23.90 -8.84
CA ALA A 24 -16.69 22.58 -8.32
C ALA A 24 -15.31 21.92 -8.23
N SER A 25 -14.93 21.53 -7.02
CA SER A 25 -13.66 20.90 -6.65
C SER A 25 -13.32 19.75 -7.60
N ALA A 26 -12.62 20.11 -8.65
CA ALA A 26 -12.00 19.24 -9.61
C ALA A 26 -10.58 18.97 -9.09
N PRO A 27 -10.31 17.85 -8.39
CA PRO A 27 -8.98 17.55 -7.84
C PRO A 27 -7.88 17.59 -8.92
N TRP A 28 -8.26 17.42 -10.19
CA TRP A 28 -7.36 17.54 -11.33
C TRP A 28 -6.79 18.95 -11.54
N VAL A 29 -7.50 20.02 -11.17
CA VAL A 29 -7.00 21.40 -11.32
C VAL A 29 -5.80 21.63 -10.40
N ALA A 30 -5.91 21.20 -9.14
CA ALA A 30 -4.79 21.27 -8.19
C ALA A 30 -3.57 20.49 -8.70
N THR A 31 -3.78 19.31 -9.30
CA THR A 31 -2.68 18.55 -9.90
C THR A 31 -2.08 19.23 -11.12
N LEU A 32 -2.88 19.83 -12.01
CA LEU A 32 -2.36 20.55 -13.18
C LEU A 32 -1.58 21.79 -12.77
N VAL A 33 -2.07 22.54 -11.77
CA VAL A 33 -1.35 23.68 -11.20
C VAL A 33 -0.03 23.24 -10.57
N GLY A 34 -0.03 22.15 -9.79
CA GLY A 34 1.18 21.59 -9.21
C GLY A 34 2.21 21.15 -10.26
N VAL A 35 1.78 20.44 -11.30
CA VAL A 35 2.65 20.02 -12.41
C VAL A 35 3.20 21.21 -13.18
N ALA A 36 2.40 22.25 -13.42
CA ALA A 36 2.84 23.47 -14.10
C ALA A 36 3.92 24.22 -13.29
N VAL A 37 3.74 24.34 -11.97
CA VAL A 37 4.74 24.94 -11.08
C VAL A 37 6.02 24.11 -11.06
N LEU A 38 5.91 22.79 -10.95
CA LEU A 38 7.06 21.89 -10.97
C LEU A 38 7.85 22.00 -12.29
N ALA A 39 7.15 22.01 -13.43
CA ALA A 39 7.75 22.17 -14.75
C ALA A 39 8.46 23.52 -14.91
N LEU A 40 7.84 24.60 -14.43
CA LEU A 40 8.44 25.94 -14.45
C LEU A 40 9.73 25.99 -13.62
N LEU A 41 9.72 25.43 -12.41
CA LEU A 41 10.92 25.35 -11.56
C LEU A 41 12.04 24.54 -12.22
N LEU A 42 11.71 23.44 -12.90
CA LEU A 42 12.66 22.63 -13.68
C LEU A 42 13.28 23.42 -14.84
N VAL A 43 12.47 24.18 -15.58
CA VAL A 43 12.96 25.05 -16.67
C VAL A 43 13.89 26.12 -16.12
N VAL A 44 13.51 26.79 -15.03
CA VAL A 44 14.37 27.80 -14.37
C VAL A 44 15.67 27.16 -13.92
N ALA A 45 15.63 25.99 -13.26
CA ALA A 45 16.83 25.28 -12.84
C ALA A 45 17.74 24.94 -14.04
N MET A 46 17.19 24.39 -15.12
CA MET A 46 17.94 24.08 -16.35
C MET A 46 18.60 25.31 -16.96
N LEU A 47 17.94 26.48 -16.89
CA LEU A 47 18.48 27.74 -17.40
C LEU A 47 19.54 28.32 -16.45
N SER A 48 19.38 28.17 -15.13
CA SER A 48 20.39 28.54 -14.14
C SER A 48 21.65 27.68 -14.24
N PHE A 49 21.51 26.38 -14.52
CA PHE A 49 22.66 25.52 -14.79
C PHE A 49 23.28 25.72 -16.18
N ARG A 50 22.64 26.51 -17.05
CA ARG A 50 23.22 26.99 -18.32
C ARG A 50 23.82 28.38 -18.17
N GLU A 51 24.49 28.63 -17.04
CA GLU A 51 25.40 29.77 -16.98
C GLU A 51 26.48 29.56 -18.05
N PRO A 52 26.73 30.54 -18.93
CA PRO A 52 27.72 30.42 -19.97
C PRO A 52 29.07 30.14 -19.32
N GLU A 53 29.71 29.00 -19.63
CA GLU A 53 31.13 28.84 -19.37
C GLU A 53 31.84 30.00 -20.07
N GLN A 54 32.19 31.04 -19.30
CA GLN A 54 33.17 32.02 -19.75
C GLN A 54 34.43 31.22 -20.09
N PRO A 55 34.95 31.30 -21.33
CA PRO A 55 36.22 30.67 -21.64
C PRO A 55 37.26 31.22 -20.67
N ALA A 56 37.77 30.36 -19.78
CA ALA A 56 38.93 30.68 -18.99
C ALA A 56 40.02 31.09 -19.99
N ALA A 57 40.40 32.37 -19.98
CA ALA A 57 41.48 32.87 -20.80
C ALA A 57 42.71 31.99 -20.52
N TRP A 58 43.09 31.23 -21.54
CA TRP A 58 44.22 30.31 -21.53
C TRP A 58 45.48 31.12 -21.22
N SER A 59 45.96 31.10 -19.98
CA SER A 59 47.29 31.62 -19.65
C SER A 59 48.31 30.55 -20.05
N PRO A 60 49.17 30.78 -21.06
CA PRO A 60 50.16 29.80 -21.46
C PRO A 60 51.18 29.61 -20.32
N GLY A 61 51.18 28.43 -19.71
CA GLY A 61 52.24 28.02 -18.80
C GLY A 61 53.56 27.82 -19.57
N PRO A 62 54.72 28.04 -18.93
CA PRO A 62 56.03 27.96 -19.59
C PRO A 62 56.34 26.53 -20.10
N PRO A 63 57.08 26.39 -21.22
CA PRO A 63 57.28 25.10 -21.86
C PRO A 63 58.16 24.16 -21.00
N LEU A 64 57.61 23.00 -20.66
CA LEU A 64 58.39 21.89 -20.10
C LEU A 64 59.13 21.16 -21.23
N VAL A 65 60.47 21.20 -21.16
CA VAL A 65 61.36 20.46 -22.06
C VAL A 65 61.39 18.98 -21.64
N LEU A 66 61.03 18.07 -22.55
CA LEU A 66 61.22 16.62 -22.37
C LEU A 66 62.57 16.17 -22.96
N PRO A 67 63.37 15.35 -22.25
CA PRO A 67 64.50 14.66 -22.85
C PRO A 67 64.00 13.48 -23.70
N GLN A 68 64.24 13.55 -25.02
CA GLN A 68 64.31 12.36 -25.88
C GLN A 68 65.68 11.71 -25.68
N GLN A 69 65.73 10.38 -25.52
CA GLN A 69 66.80 9.62 -26.16
C GLN A 69 66.44 8.16 -26.39
N GLU A 70 66.93 7.69 -27.52
CA GLU A 70 66.48 6.59 -28.34
C GLU A 70 67.48 5.40 -28.28
N SER A 71 66.96 4.19 -28.54
CA SER A 71 67.62 2.99 -29.08
C SER A 71 68.58 2.13 -28.23
N THR A 72 68.15 0.86 -28.07
CA THR A 72 68.83 -0.47 -28.09
C THR A 72 70.32 -0.54 -28.50
N PRO A 73 71.12 -1.55 -28.08
CA PRO A 73 70.75 -2.99 -28.00
C PRO A 73 71.33 -3.86 -26.85
N THR A 74 70.75 -5.08 -26.76
CA THR A 74 71.29 -6.39 -26.34
C THR A 74 72.67 -6.47 -25.68
N THR A 75 72.76 -7.11 -24.50
CA THR A 75 73.57 -8.32 -24.19
C THR A 75 73.30 -8.77 -22.74
N THR A 76 72.89 -10.03 -22.56
CA THR A 76 72.82 -10.86 -21.32
C THR A 76 74.21 -11.03 -20.68
N PRO A 77 74.43 -11.74 -19.55
CA PRO A 77 73.55 -12.17 -18.46
C PRO A 77 74.14 -11.74 -17.08
N THR A 78 73.53 -12.15 -15.96
CA THR A 78 74.22 -12.78 -14.79
C THR A 78 73.41 -12.64 -13.49
N ARG A 79 72.91 -13.79 -13.04
CA ARG A 79 73.05 -14.38 -11.69
C ARG A 79 72.69 -13.50 -10.48
N GLY A 80 71.80 -14.02 -9.65
CA GLY A 80 72.03 -13.93 -8.20
C GLY A 80 70.79 -13.94 -7.32
N SER A 81 70.46 -15.14 -6.84
CA SER A 81 70.07 -15.43 -5.45
C SER A 81 68.66 -15.04 -4.99
N GLY A 82 67.86 -16.08 -4.71
CA GLY A 82 66.68 -16.03 -3.82
C GLY A 82 67.06 -15.86 -2.34
N PRO A 83 66.34 -16.42 -1.35
CA PRO A 83 65.23 -17.38 -1.46
C PRO A 83 64.07 -17.18 -0.43
N THR A 84 63.17 -18.17 -0.38
CA THR A 84 62.45 -18.67 0.84
C THR A 84 61.11 -17.96 1.16
N ALA A 85 59.95 -18.61 1.34
CA ALA A 85 59.63 -20.01 1.61
C ALA A 85 58.19 -20.38 1.14
N THR A 86 58.09 -21.55 0.50
CA THR A 86 56.99 -22.55 0.50
C THR A 86 56.80 -23.15 1.92
N PRO A 87 55.80 -24.01 2.26
CA PRO A 87 54.93 -24.90 1.45
C PRO A 87 53.41 -24.79 1.78
N THR A 88 52.47 -25.17 0.89
CA THR A 88 51.91 -26.53 0.60
C THR A 88 51.31 -27.16 1.88
N THR A 89 50.08 -27.70 1.99
CA THR A 89 49.21 -28.44 1.05
C THR A 89 47.81 -28.66 1.71
N VAL A 90 46.78 -28.76 0.86
CA VAL A 90 45.43 -29.37 0.98
C VAL A 90 45.51 -30.80 1.62
N PRO A 91 44.44 -31.57 2.03
CA PRO A 91 43.01 -31.53 1.63
C PRO A 91 41.94 -31.98 2.66
N THR A 92 40.64 -31.96 2.27
CA THR A 92 39.70 -33.12 2.27
C THR A 92 38.25 -32.83 2.69
N ARG A 93 37.36 -33.31 1.82
CA ARG A 93 35.90 -33.50 1.82
C ARG A 93 35.29 -34.14 3.09
N SER A 94 34.06 -33.74 3.47
CA SER A 94 32.99 -34.65 3.96
C SER A 94 31.63 -33.93 4.11
N ALA A 95 30.58 -34.52 3.54
CA ALA A 95 29.18 -34.48 4.01
C ALA A 95 28.87 -35.89 4.60
N PRO A 96 27.70 -36.24 5.18
CA PRO A 96 26.43 -35.53 5.47
C PRO A 96 26.02 -35.65 6.97
N THR A 97 24.78 -35.32 7.38
CA THR A 97 23.84 -36.16 8.20
C THR A 97 22.61 -35.36 8.69
N ARG A 98 21.41 -35.95 8.51
CA ARG A 98 20.10 -35.54 9.05
C ARG A 98 19.97 -35.94 10.52
N SER A 99 19.29 -35.12 11.32
CA SER A 99 18.63 -35.60 12.55
C SER A 99 17.22 -35.03 12.65
N ALA A 100 16.25 -35.94 12.61
CA ALA A 100 14.88 -35.75 13.06
C ALA A 100 14.80 -36.22 14.52
N THR A 101 14.06 -35.53 15.38
CA THR A 101 13.64 -36.05 16.69
C THR A 101 12.22 -35.62 17.00
N SER A 102 11.41 -36.63 17.29
CA SER A 102 9.99 -36.68 17.57
C SER A 102 9.59 -36.07 18.91
N GLY A 103 8.32 -35.63 19.02
CA GLY A 103 7.70 -35.24 20.29
C GLY A 103 7.27 -36.42 21.18
N PRO A 104 6.61 -36.13 22.31
CA PRO A 104 5.63 -37.03 22.92
C PRO A 104 4.21 -36.45 22.94
N SER A 105 3.26 -37.38 23.02
CA SER A 105 1.82 -37.25 22.86
C SER A 105 1.11 -37.47 24.22
N VAL A 106 -0.23 -37.29 24.23
CA VAL A 106 -1.24 -37.86 25.18
C VAL A 106 -1.61 -37.01 26.44
N PRO A 107 -2.86 -37.03 27.00
CA PRO A 107 -4.25 -37.19 26.49
C PRO A 107 -5.27 -36.10 26.98
N PRO A 108 -6.57 -36.15 26.58
CA PRO A 108 -7.60 -35.15 26.94
C PRO A 108 -8.44 -35.52 28.18
N SER A 109 -9.14 -34.53 28.77
CA SER A 109 -10.39 -34.78 29.50
C SER A 109 -11.30 -33.57 29.67
N PRO A 110 -12.63 -33.80 29.77
CA PRO A 110 -13.69 -32.82 29.61
C PRO A 110 -14.13 -32.22 30.95
N ASN A 111 -14.75 -31.04 30.92
CA ASN A 111 -15.73 -30.71 31.95
C ASN A 111 -16.85 -29.84 31.38
N ALA A 112 -18.02 -30.46 31.26
CA ALA A 112 -19.29 -29.78 31.22
C ALA A 112 -19.70 -29.48 32.67
N SER A 113 -20.11 -28.24 32.96
CA SER A 113 -21.03 -27.96 34.06
C SER A 113 -21.90 -26.78 33.70
N SER A 114 -23.19 -27.03 33.91
CA SER A 114 -24.35 -26.23 33.58
C SER A 114 -24.72 -25.30 34.75
N ALA A 115 -25.69 -24.42 34.47
CA ALA A 115 -26.52 -23.61 35.37
C ALA A 115 -26.04 -22.17 35.69
N ARG A 116 -26.90 -21.15 35.85
CA ARG A 116 -28.32 -20.86 35.53
C ARG A 116 -28.62 -19.45 36.10
N ALA A 117 -29.36 -18.61 35.35
CA ALA A 117 -30.14 -17.42 35.78
C ALA A 117 -29.35 -16.20 36.34
N ALA A 118 -29.79 -14.93 36.24
CA ALA A 118 -31.09 -14.33 35.94
C ALA A 118 -30.92 -12.89 35.40
N ASP A 119 -31.97 -12.44 34.68
CA ASP A 119 -32.52 -11.09 34.44
C ASP A 119 -31.75 -9.81 34.83
N GLU A 120 -31.51 -8.90 33.87
CA GLU A 120 -32.39 -7.74 33.57
C GLU A 120 -31.86 -6.90 32.37
N PRO A 121 -32.72 -6.16 31.64
CA PRO A 121 -32.39 -5.51 30.37
C PRO A 121 -32.04 -4.02 30.54
N SER A 122 -30.99 -3.56 29.86
CA SER A 122 -30.82 -2.14 29.55
C SER A 122 -30.61 -1.96 28.06
N ALA A 123 -31.60 -1.34 27.45
CA ALA A 123 -31.64 -0.98 26.05
C ALA A 123 -30.54 0.03 25.72
N SER A 124 -29.70 -0.31 24.74
CA SER A 124 -29.10 0.67 23.85
C SER A 124 -29.02 0.07 22.46
N ALA A 125 -29.74 0.69 21.53
CA ALA A 125 -30.06 0.17 20.21
C ALA A 125 -28.81 0.00 19.35
N ALA A 126 -28.36 -1.24 19.18
CA ALA A 126 -27.50 -1.65 18.08
C ALA A 126 -28.38 -2.18 16.94
N PRO A 127 -28.12 -1.86 15.66
CA PRO A 127 -28.89 -2.42 14.56
C PRO A 127 -28.64 -3.93 14.50
N THR A 128 -29.69 -4.70 14.79
CA THR A 128 -29.75 -6.15 14.59
C THR A 128 -29.61 -6.46 13.11
N ALA A 129 -28.37 -6.66 12.65
CA ALA A 129 -28.12 -7.38 11.41
C ALA A 129 -28.38 -8.86 11.70
N LYS A 130 -29.54 -9.34 11.23
CA LYS A 130 -29.94 -10.75 11.26
C LYS A 130 -28.79 -11.61 10.67
N PRO A 131 -28.32 -12.68 11.34
CA PRO A 131 -27.35 -13.57 10.74
C PRO A 131 -28.04 -14.21 9.54
N SER A 132 -27.63 -13.79 8.35
CA SER A 132 -28.12 -14.40 7.14
C SER A 132 -27.45 -15.76 7.07
N THR A 133 -28.24 -16.82 7.28
CA THR A 133 -27.82 -18.21 7.08
C THR A 133 -27.60 -18.42 5.59
N PHE A 134 -26.47 -17.93 5.09
CA PHE A 134 -25.98 -18.26 3.77
C PHE A 134 -25.14 -19.53 3.89
N LEU A 135 -25.33 -20.42 2.92
CA LEU A 135 -24.63 -21.69 2.77
C LEU A 135 -23.17 -21.54 3.19
N ASP A 136 -22.85 -22.16 4.32
CA ASP A 136 -21.49 -22.36 4.77
C ASP A 136 -20.81 -23.26 3.73
N LEU A 137 -20.21 -22.61 2.73
CA LEU A 137 -19.38 -23.27 1.73
C LEU A 137 -18.02 -23.66 2.32
N GLY A 138 -17.94 -23.77 3.65
CA GLY A 138 -17.09 -24.70 4.36
C GLY A 138 -15.65 -24.56 3.96
N GLY A 139 -15.01 -23.49 4.41
CA GLY A 139 -13.56 -23.51 4.40
C GLY A 139 -12.85 -22.26 4.84
N VAL A 140 -13.41 -21.08 4.56
CA VAL A 140 -12.79 -19.82 4.98
C VAL A 140 -13.83 -18.96 5.66
N GLU A 141 -13.58 -18.63 6.92
CA GLU A 141 -14.40 -17.72 7.71
C GLU A 141 -13.66 -16.38 7.89
N ALA A 142 -14.43 -15.29 8.04
CA ALA A 142 -13.89 -13.98 8.34
C ALA A 142 -14.72 -13.30 9.41
N THR A 143 -14.06 -12.76 10.42
CA THR A 143 -14.67 -11.95 11.48
C THR A 143 -14.18 -10.51 11.37
N TYR A 144 -15.10 -9.56 11.35
CA TYR A 144 -14.84 -8.13 11.32
C TYR A 144 -15.18 -7.52 12.67
N GLN A 145 -14.22 -6.82 13.28
CA GLN A 145 -14.38 -6.20 14.59
C GLN A 145 -13.86 -4.76 14.56
N VAL A 146 -14.61 -3.82 15.14
CA VAL A 146 -14.15 -2.43 15.29
C VAL A 146 -13.30 -2.31 16.56
N MET A 147 -12.09 -1.76 16.42
CA MET A 147 -11.11 -1.66 17.52
C MET A 147 -11.18 -0.30 18.20
N THR A 148 -10.96 0.77 17.44
CA THR A 148 -10.98 2.15 17.95
C THR A 148 -11.68 3.03 16.94
N SER A 149 -12.37 4.06 17.42
CA SER A 149 -13.10 4.99 16.55
C SER A 149 -12.78 6.43 16.93
N ASP A 150 -12.31 7.19 15.95
CA ASP A 150 -11.91 8.58 16.08
C ASP A 150 -12.77 9.47 15.16
N PRO A 151 -12.78 10.78 15.37
CA PRO A 151 -13.34 11.73 14.41
C PRO A 151 -12.61 11.60 13.06
N GLY A 152 -13.34 11.19 12.03
CA GLY A 152 -12.84 11.09 10.66
C GLY A 152 -12.07 9.81 10.32
N SER A 153 -11.81 8.91 11.28
CA SER A 153 -11.26 7.59 10.97
C SER A 153 -11.53 6.57 12.07
N PHE A 154 -11.49 5.29 11.75
CA PHE A 154 -11.54 4.23 12.75
C PHE A 154 -10.61 3.08 12.36
N GLN A 155 -10.25 2.28 13.35
CA GLN A 155 -9.48 1.07 13.16
C GLN A 155 -10.41 -0.12 13.32
N ALA A 156 -10.29 -1.09 12.43
CA ALA A 156 -10.98 -2.36 12.51
C ALA A 156 -9.98 -3.50 12.33
N GLU A 157 -10.33 -4.67 12.81
CA GLU A 157 -9.59 -5.90 12.63
C GLU A 157 -10.46 -6.89 11.85
N LEU A 158 -9.84 -7.52 10.86
CA LEU A 158 -10.43 -8.56 10.06
C LEU A 158 -9.60 -9.82 10.27
N VAL A 159 -10.21 -10.84 10.86
CA VAL A 159 -9.56 -12.10 11.18
C VAL A 159 -10.10 -13.15 10.23
N ILE A 160 -9.23 -13.69 9.37
CA ILE A 160 -9.56 -14.71 8.38
C ILE A 160 -9.03 -16.06 8.87
N SER A 161 -9.89 -17.06 9.03
CA SER A 161 -9.49 -18.45 9.34
C SER A 161 -9.76 -19.36 8.16
N ASN A 162 -8.86 -20.33 7.93
CA ASN A 162 -9.07 -21.42 6.99
C ASN A 162 -9.22 -22.72 7.76
N ASP A 163 -10.45 -23.21 7.86
CA ASP A 163 -10.79 -24.44 8.59
C ASP A 163 -10.77 -25.68 7.69
N THR A 164 -10.25 -25.55 6.46
CA THR A 164 -10.02 -26.70 5.57
C THR A 164 -8.69 -27.38 5.85
N ALA A 165 -8.59 -28.63 5.37
CA ALA A 165 -7.34 -29.40 5.35
C ALA A 165 -6.34 -28.95 4.27
N GLY A 166 -6.67 -27.94 3.46
CA GLY A 166 -5.85 -27.49 2.31
C GLY A 166 -5.45 -26.03 2.40
N ALA A 167 -4.47 -25.62 1.58
CA ALA A 167 -4.16 -24.20 1.43
C ALA A 167 -5.17 -23.54 0.50
N VAL A 168 -5.77 -22.42 0.92
CA VAL A 168 -6.87 -21.76 0.20
C VAL A 168 -6.58 -20.27 0.03
N GLY A 169 -6.84 -19.75 -1.17
CA GLY A 169 -6.82 -18.31 -1.42
C GLY A 169 -8.06 -17.64 -0.82
N TRP A 170 -7.90 -16.43 -0.30
CA TRP A 170 -9.00 -15.69 0.29
C TRP A 170 -9.15 -14.31 -0.32
N VAL A 171 -10.40 -13.90 -0.47
CA VAL A 171 -10.80 -12.57 -0.93
C VAL A 171 -11.97 -12.11 -0.06
N VAL A 172 -11.85 -10.94 0.55
CA VAL A 172 -12.91 -10.31 1.33
C VAL A 172 -13.43 -9.08 0.59
N ASP A 173 -14.73 -9.09 0.32
CA ASP A 173 -15.45 -7.94 -0.21
C ASP A 173 -16.16 -7.20 0.92
N LEU A 174 -15.80 -5.92 1.10
CA LEU A 174 -16.41 -5.01 2.05
C LEU A 174 -17.16 -3.91 1.31
N ARG A 175 -18.40 -3.64 1.71
CA ARG A 175 -19.19 -2.52 1.21
C ARG A 175 -19.56 -1.58 2.34
N PHE A 176 -19.13 -0.34 2.24
CA PHE A 176 -19.58 0.73 3.14
C PHE A 176 -20.66 1.56 2.46
N THR A 177 -21.75 1.82 3.18
CA THR A 177 -22.80 2.77 2.78
C THR A 177 -22.59 4.14 3.41
N SER A 178 -21.71 4.23 4.41
CA SER A 178 -21.23 5.48 4.97
C SER A 178 -20.25 6.16 4.02
N GLU A 179 -20.05 7.47 4.22
CA GLU A 179 -19.07 8.25 3.46
C GLU A 179 -17.63 7.88 3.86
N VAL A 180 -17.19 6.70 3.44
CA VAL A 180 -15.80 6.24 3.56
C VAL A 180 -15.00 6.85 2.42
N THR A 181 -13.94 7.57 2.77
CA THR A 181 -13.05 8.24 1.82
C THR A 181 -11.83 7.38 1.48
N GLY A 182 -11.53 6.37 2.30
CA GLY A 182 -10.46 5.42 2.02
C GLY A 182 -10.37 4.28 3.02
N VAL A 183 -9.81 3.16 2.57
CA VAL A 183 -9.47 2.00 3.40
C VAL A 183 -8.01 1.66 3.14
N ARG A 184 -7.25 1.49 4.22
CA ARG A 184 -5.87 0.98 4.18
C ARG A 184 -5.81 -0.27 5.02
N ALA A 185 -5.25 -1.35 4.48
CA ALA A 185 -4.94 -2.53 5.26
C ALA A 185 -3.47 -2.52 5.66
N SER A 186 -3.22 -2.88 6.90
CA SER A 186 -1.93 -3.26 7.43
C SER A 186 -2.05 -4.67 8.00
N SER A 187 -1.26 -5.58 7.47
CA SER A 187 -1.14 -6.94 7.99
C SER A 187 0.32 -7.36 7.93
N GLY A 188 0.63 -8.58 8.39
CA GLY A 188 1.85 -9.26 7.98
C GLY A 188 2.04 -9.24 6.45
N PRO A 189 3.25 -9.47 5.94
CA PRO A 189 3.56 -9.35 4.52
C PRO A 189 2.54 -10.11 3.66
N GLY A 190 2.03 -9.45 2.61
CA GLY A 190 1.20 -10.11 1.62
C GLY A 190 -0.31 -9.91 1.70
N VAL A 191 -0.77 -8.69 1.99
CA VAL A 191 -2.19 -8.30 1.77
C VAL A 191 -2.26 -7.13 0.82
N SER A 192 -3.23 -7.20 -0.09
CA SER A 192 -3.54 -6.15 -1.04
C SER A 192 -4.96 -5.62 -0.79
N VAL A 193 -5.15 -4.32 -1.03
CA VAL A 193 -6.46 -3.66 -0.99
C VAL A 193 -6.75 -3.07 -2.37
N GLY A 194 -7.88 -3.44 -2.94
CA GLY A 194 -8.42 -2.90 -4.18
C GLY A 194 -9.70 -2.09 -3.93
N ILE A 195 -9.96 -1.10 -4.78
CA ILE A 195 -11.18 -0.30 -4.77
C ILE A 195 -11.98 -0.63 -6.02
N LYS A 196 -13.20 -1.15 -5.85
CA LYS A 196 -14.14 -1.45 -6.96
C LYS A 196 -15.02 -0.23 -7.30
N GLY A 197 -15.07 0.78 -6.43
CA GLY A 197 -15.95 1.94 -6.54
C GLY A 197 -17.28 1.74 -5.82
N ALA A 198 -18.09 2.79 -5.73
CA ALA A 198 -19.39 2.77 -5.05
C ALA A 198 -19.37 2.21 -3.60
N GLY A 199 -18.29 2.51 -2.86
CA GLY A 199 -18.10 2.06 -1.48
C GLY A 199 -17.62 0.61 -1.33
N TRP A 200 -17.29 -0.07 -2.44
CA TRP A 200 -16.72 -1.42 -2.42
C TRP A 200 -15.19 -1.43 -2.32
N TYR A 201 -14.71 -2.21 -1.37
CA TYR A 201 -13.30 -2.49 -1.12
C TYR A 201 -13.08 -3.99 -1.14
N VAL A 202 -11.99 -4.42 -1.79
CA VAL A 202 -11.61 -5.83 -1.91
C VAL A 202 -10.30 -6.01 -1.20
N LEU A 203 -10.22 -7.00 -0.32
CA LEU A 203 -9.01 -7.39 0.36
C LEU A 203 -8.65 -8.79 -0.08
N SER A 204 -7.37 -9.03 -0.36
CA SER A 204 -6.91 -10.37 -0.73
C SER A 204 -5.51 -10.61 -0.22
N GLY A 205 -5.23 -11.85 0.16
CA GLY A 205 -3.87 -12.31 0.40
C GLY A 205 -3.08 -12.40 -0.90
N THR A 206 -1.77 -12.15 -0.86
CA THR A 206 -0.85 -12.41 -1.99
C THR A 206 -0.47 -13.89 -2.09
N GLY A 207 -0.83 -14.69 -1.10
CA GLY A 207 -0.60 -16.13 -1.04
C GLY A 207 -1.84 -16.86 -0.53
N GLN A 208 -1.75 -18.19 -0.53
CA GLN A 208 -2.77 -19.04 0.06
C GLN A 208 -2.59 -19.08 1.58
N LEU A 209 -3.70 -19.06 2.31
CA LEU A 209 -3.74 -19.32 3.73
C LEU A 209 -3.62 -20.83 3.93
N ALA A 210 -2.65 -21.28 4.73
CA ALA A 210 -2.43 -22.70 4.99
C ALA A 210 -3.64 -23.35 5.67
N ALA A 211 -3.68 -24.69 5.67
CA ALA A 211 -4.69 -25.46 6.39
C ALA A 211 -4.67 -25.11 7.88
N GLU A 212 -5.85 -24.93 8.47
CA GLU A 212 -6.05 -24.57 9.89
C GLU A 212 -5.32 -23.28 10.32
N ALA A 213 -4.94 -22.43 9.36
CA ALA A 213 -4.22 -21.20 9.62
C ALA A 213 -5.17 -20.00 9.72
N GLN A 214 -4.72 -19.00 10.46
CA GLN A 214 -5.42 -17.74 10.63
C GLN A 214 -4.53 -16.57 10.22
N GLN A 215 -5.14 -15.56 9.60
CA GLN A 215 -4.48 -14.33 9.22
C GLN A 215 -5.28 -13.13 9.74
N THR A 216 -4.60 -12.29 10.51
CA THR A 216 -5.15 -11.03 11.01
C THR A 216 -4.76 -9.88 10.08
N VAL A 217 -5.76 -9.09 9.70
CA VAL A 217 -5.61 -7.89 8.88
C VAL A 217 -6.16 -6.71 9.65
N ARG A 218 -5.30 -5.74 9.98
CA ARG A 218 -5.74 -4.48 10.57
C ARG A 218 -6.13 -3.52 9.46
N LEU A 219 -7.22 -2.80 9.69
CA LEU A 219 -7.81 -1.87 8.76
C LEU A 219 -7.80 -0.50 9.40
N ARG A 220 -7.35 0.50 8.66
CA ARG A 220 -7.57 1.91 8.97
C ARG A 220 -8.51 2.48 7.91
N VAL A 221 -9.68 2.90 8.35
CA VAL A 221 -10.74 3.41 7.49
C VAL A 221 -10.89 4.90 7.76
N SER A 222 -10.83 5.72 6.71
CA SER A 222 -11.05 7.16 6.76
C SER A 222 -12.47 7.48 6.29
N ARG A 223 -13.16 8.38 6.97
CA ARG A 223 -14.57 8.73 6.68
C ARG A 223 -14.88 10.19 6.95
N THR A 224 -15.94 10.72 6.34
CA THR A 224 -16.50 12.06 6.65
C THR A 224 -17.81 11.99 7.43
N GLY A 225 -18.50 10.86 7.40
CA GLY A 225 -19.75 10.62 8.12
C GLY A 225 -19.63 9.68 9.32
N GLY A 226 -20.77 9.17 9.78
CA GLY A 226 -20.86 8.10 10.79
C GLY A 226 -20.81 6.70 10.18
N GLY A 227 -20.77 5.68 11.03
CA GLY A 227 -20.81 4.27 10.62
C GLY A 227 -19.43 3.62 10.57
N GLU A 228 -19.29 2.53 11.32
CA GLU A 228 -18.05 1.76 11.48
C GLU A 228 -18.16 0.38 10.82
N TYR A 229 -19.39 -0.12 10.69
CA TYR A 229 -19.66 -1.43 10.14
C TYR A 229 -19.96 -1.36 8.65
N PRO A 230 -19.40 -2.28 7.85
CA PRO A 230 -19.77 -2.42 6.46
C PRO A 230 -21.22 -2.90 6.37
N ALA A 231 -21.96 -2.39 5.39
CA ALA A 231 -23.31 -2.86 5.08
C ALA A 231 -23.29 -4.28 4.48
N GLN A 232 -22.19 -4.66 3.82
CA GLN A 232 -21.96 -6.02 3.35
C GLN A 232 -20.51 -6.43 3.61
N CYS A 233 -20.31 -7.63 4.12
CA CYS A 233 -19.00 -8.27 4.25
C CYS A 233 -19.13 -9.71 3.79
N THR A 234 -18.31 -10.11 2.82
CA THR A 234 -18.23 -11.51 2.40
C THR A 234 -16.80 -11.96 2.19
N VAL A 235 -16.45 -13.16 2.64
CA VAL A 235 -15.18 -13.85 2.35
C VAL A 235 -15.43 -14.98 1.37
N ASN A 236 -14.78 -14.96 0.20
CA ASN A 236 -14.99 -15.93 -0.88
C ASN A 236 -16.48 -16.14 -1.26
N GLY A 237 -17.33 -15.12 -1.05
CA GLY A 237 -18.77 -15.16 -1.29
C GLY A 237 -19.63 -15.56 -0.07
N SER A 238 -19.03 -16.07 1.01
CA SER A 238 -19.70 -16.38 2.28
C SER A 238 -19.78 -15.15 3.18
N ALA A 239 -20.85 -14.97 3.94
CA ALA A 239 -21.00 -13.81 4.83
C ALA A 239 -19.94 -13.82 5.96
N CYS A 240 -19.39 -12.64 6.30
CA CYS A 240 -18.54 -12.50 7.47
C CYS A 240 -19.35 -12.41 8.76
N ALA A 241 -18.74 -12.78 9.88
CA ALA A 241 -19.22 -12.40 11.20
C ALA A 241 -18.86 -10.94 11.49
N LEU A 242 -19.79 -10.19 12.09
CA LEU A 242 -19.58 -8.81 12.56
C LEU A 242 -19.63 -8.83 14.10
N SER A 243 -18.64 -8.26 14.77
CA SER A 243 -18.52 -8.24 16.24
C SER A 243 -18.24 -6.86 16.83
#